data_AF-A0A8S9Z8L4-F1
#
_entry.id   AF-A0A8S9Z8L4-F1
#
_cell.length_a   1.000
_cell.length_b   1.000
_cell.length_c   1.000
_cell.angle_alpha   90.00
_cell.angle_beta   90.00
_cell.angle_gamma   90.00
#
_symmetry.space_group_name_H-M   'P 1'
#
loop_
_entity.id
_entity.type
_entity.pdbx_description
1 polymer ?
#
loop_
_entity_poly.entity_id
_entity_poly.type
_entity_poly.pdbx_seq_one_letter_code
_entity_poly.pdbx_strand_id
1 'polypeptide(L)'
;MGAEHSRLQPGRRTLRKRLSLPLHLLTTNRSGSWEMSQNTPGSGHSAPDHTMKVKSSVSWNCLIQEDQFNEFEHDVLLSTWPLIAADAFGNGCLVFENAFNIFPDLKNFLPFNQFNPQLIGENEPVRRHVLAFMDVFARAIESLNGDREELYENFLLLGARHAAIPGMKIEYFKVFKQSILMTWESLMYEEFTEDVRRAWAHLIDYVIDILCEGCLVFEEEEEKMLMNAELPHRASDGQIRQYQSNRRRSGRPSVVSMTPDELSQFYSICR
;
A
#
# COMPACT_ATOMS: atom_id res chain seq x y z
N MET A 1 64.93 -32.40 43.29
CA MET A 1 64.72 -32.01 41.89
C MET A 1 63.32 -32.48 41.52
N GLY A 2 62.31 -31.70 41.19
CA GLY A 2 62.08 -30.27 41.11
C GLY A 2 60.56 -30.14 40.87
N ALA A 3 59.90 -29.26 41.62
CA ALA A 3 58.50 -28.92 41.44
C ALA A 3 58.35 -28.05 40.20
N GLU A 4 57.24 -28.16 39.44
CA GLU A 4 56.60 -26.99 38.83
C GLU A 4 55.08 -27.18 38.71
N HIS A 5 54.39 -26.15 39.19
CA HIS A 5 52.97 -25.91 39.08
C HIS A 5 52.62 -25.44 37.66
N SER A 6 51.40 -25.72 37.21
CA SER A 6 50.68 -24.78 36.34
C SER A 6 49.17 -24.87 36.57
N ARG A 7 48.69 -23.87 37.32
CA ARG A 7 47.32 -23.38 37.33
C ARG A 7 47.06 -22.64 36.01
N LEU A 8 45.90 -22.86 35.39
CA LEU A 8 45.22 -21.81 34.64
C LEU A 8 43.73 -21.79 35.01
N GLN A 9 43.27 -20.56 35.22
CA GLN A 9 42.03 -20.09 35.84
C GLN A 9 40.94 -19.81 34.77
N PRO A 10 39.69 -19.47 35.19
CA PRO A 10 38.47 -19.56 34.37
C PRO A 10 38.22 -18.31 33.51
N GLY A 11 37.69 -18.51 32.31
CA GLY A 11 37.42 -17.47 31.32
C GLY A 11 35.99 -16.91 31.35
N ARG A 12 35.83 -15.83 32.11
CA ARG A 12 35.08 -14.58 31.82
C ARG A 12 33.76 -14.62 31.02
N ARG A 13 32.68 -14.21 31.72
CA ARG A 13 31.57 -13.38 31.20
C ARG A 13 32.09 -12.23 30.34
N THR A 14 31.51 -12.01 29.16
CA THR A 14 31.60 -10.75 28.43
C THR A 14 30.23 -10.11 28.29
N LEU A 15 30.16 -8.87 28.77
CA LEU A 15 29.05 -7.93 28.66
C LEU A 15 28.56 -7.79 27.22
N ARG A 16 27.25 -7.91 27.00
CA ARG A 16 26.58 -7.33 25.82
C ARG A 16 26.75 -5.81 25.90
N LYS A 17 27.55 -5.25 24.98
CA LYS A 17 27.68 -3.81 24.80
C LYS A 17 26.39 -3.29 24.16
N ARG A 18 25.67 -2.41 24.87
CA ARG A 18 24.69 -1.48 24.29
C ARG A 18 25.38 -0.69 23.18
N LEU A 19 24.87 -0.78 21.96
CA LEU A 19 25.25 0.11 20.87
C LEU A 19 24.34 1.34 20.95
N SER A 20 24.88 2.42 21.51
CA SER A 20 24.34 3.78 21.37
C SER A 20 24.70 4.31 19.99
N LEU A 21 23.69 4.58 19.15
CA LEU A 21 23.88 5.21 17.84
C LEU A 21 23.99 6.74 17.97
N PRO A 22 24.96 7.40 17.32
CA PRO A 22 25.08 8.85 17.33
C PRO A 22 24.06 9.54 16.42
N LEU A 23 23.34 10.51 17.01
CA LEU A 23 22.56 11.53 16.32
C LEU A 23 23.55 12.49 15.63
N HIS A 24 23.68 12.46 14.31
CA HIS A 24 24.17 13.56 13.45
C HIS A 24 24.44 13.04 12.03
N LEU A 25 23.40 12.89 11.21
CA LEU A 25 23.49 12.91 9.74
C LEU A 25 22.11 13.33 9.18
N LEU A 26 21.72 14.57 9.44
CA LEU A 26 20.63 15.26 8.75
C LEU A 26 21.16 16.60 8.27
N THR A 27 21.84 16.57 7.12
CA THR A 27 22.02 17.73 6.25
C THR A 27 22.53 17.25 4.89
N THR A 28 21.67 17.22 3.88
CA THR A 28 22.00 17.80 2.57
C THR A 28 20.72 18.08 1.77
N ASN A 29 20.54 19.38 1.58
CA ASN A 29 19.75 20.06 0.58
C ASN A 29 19.96 19.48 -0.83
N ARG A 30 18.89 19.25 -1.61
CA ARG A 30 18.93 19.57 -3.05
C ARG A 30 17.52 19.71 -3.66
N SER A 31 17.12 20.96 -3.79
CA SER A 31 16.16 21.44 -4.79
C SER A 31 16.72 21.21 -6.20
N GLY A 32 15.86 20.69 -7.09
CA GLY A 32 16.13 20.51 -8.51
C GLY A 32 15.04 21.21 -9.33
N SER A 33 15.19 22.52 -9.46
CA SER A 33 14.44 23.38 -10.38
C SER A 33 14.80 23.01 -11.83
N TRP A 34 13.80 22.74 -12.67
CA TRP A 34 13.97 22.63 -14.11
C TRP A 34 13.35 23.87 -14.77
N GLU A 35 14.15 24.92 -14.89
CA GLU A 35 13.87 26.01 -15.85
C GLU A 35 14.28 25.53 -17.24
N MET A 36 13.33 25.54 -18.18
CA MET A 36 13.64 25.50 -19.60
C MET A 36 13.00 26.71 -20.27
N SER A 37 13.88 27.64 -20.63
CA SER A 37 13.58 28.91 -21.28
C SER A 37 13.36 28.71 -22.77
N GLN A 38 12.24 29.20 -23.32
CA GLN A 38 12.16 29.65 -24.72
C GLN A 38 11.27 30.89 -24.83
N ASN A 39 11.89 31.98 -25.29
CA ASN A 39 11.23 33.21 -25.73
C ASN A 39 10.61 33.03 -27.12
N THR A 40 9.43 33.61 -27.36
CA THR A 40 9.16 34.59 -28.45
C THR A 40 7.73 35.16 -28.35
N PRO A 41 7.45 36.33 -28.95
CA PRO A 41 6.37 37.23 -28.53
C PRO A 41 5.14 37.21 -29.44
N GLY A 42 3.99 37.59 -28.90
CA GLY A 42 2.93 38.19 -29.71
C GLY A 42 1.48 37.94 -29.26
N SER A 43 0.80 39.06 -29.00
CA SER A 43 -0.64 39.29 -29.12
C SER A 43 -1.58 38.75 -28.02
N GLY A 44 -2.31 39.69 -27.43
CA GLY A 44 -3.33 39.43 -26.43
C GLY A 44 -4.67 39.01 -27.02
N HIS A 45 -5.49 38.40 -26.17
CA HIS A 45 -6.94 38.63 -26.08
C HIS A 45 -7.43 37.99 -24.79
N SER A 46 -8.14 38.78 -23.98
CA SER A 46 -8.81 38.39 -22.75
C SER A 46 -9.96 37.42 -23.04
N ALA A 47 -10.06 36.33 -22.27
CA ALA A 47 -11.28 35.52 -22.16
C ALA A 47 -11.35 34.87 -20.77
N PRO A 48 -12.56 34.64 -20.22
CA PRO A 48 -12.77 34.51 -18.78
C PRO A 48 -12.54 33.09 -18.26
N ASP A 49 -12.09 33.06 -17.01
CA ASP A 49 -11.88 31.91 -16.15
C ASP A 49 -13.20 31.18 -15.86
N HIS A 50 -13.35 29.98 -16.44
CA HIS A 50 -14.40 29.02 -16.08
C HIS A 50 -13.76 27.79 -15.45
N THR A 51 -13.35 27.95 -14.19
CA THR A 51 -13.08 26.82 -13.30
C THR A 51 -14.41 26.13 -12.94
N MET A 52 -14.73 25.07 -13.69
CA MET A 52 -15.78 24.12 -13.31
C MET A 52 -15.35 23.41 -12.02
N LYS A 53 -15.88 23.86 -10.87
CA LYS A 53 -15.86 23.09 -9.63
C LYS A 53 -16.69 21.83 -9.81
N VAL A 54 -16.02 20.70 -10.01
CA VAL A 54 -16.61 19.37 -9.90
C VAL A 54 -17.00 19.17 -8.44
N LYS A 55 -18.31 19.25 -8.16
CA LYS A 55 -18.88 18.88 -6.87
C LYS A 55 -18.99 17.35 -6.81
N SER A 56 -17.90 16.67 -6.44
CA SER A 56 -18.00 15.33 -5.88
C SER A 56 -18.47 15.47 -4.43
N SER A 57 -19.74 15.13 -4.21
CA SER A 57 -20.40 15.13 -2.90
C SER A 57 -20.28 13.75 -2.26
N VAL A 58 -19.05 13.28 -2.05
CA VAL A 58 -18.77 12.32 -0.99
C VAL A 58 -18.23 13.15 0.17
N SER A 59 -18.86 13.07 1.33
CA SER A 59 -18.50 13.91 2.47
C SER A 59 -17.13 13.48 2.99
N TRP A 60 -16.08 14.17 2.55
CA TRP A 60 -14.68 14.02 2.97
C TRP A 60 -14.50 13.92 4.49
N ASN A 61 -15.43 14.51 5.25
CA ASN A 61 -15.44 14.54 6.71
C ASN A 61 -15.75 13.20 7.39
N CYS A 62 -16.26 12.18 6.68
CA CYS A 62 -16.64 10.91 7.32
C CYS A 62 -15.49 9.91 7.43
N LEU A 63 -14.46 10.01 6.58
CA LEU A 63 -13.35 9.04 6.50
C LEU A 63 -12.07 9.57 7.16
N ILE A 64 -11.87 10.89 7.17
CA ILE A 64 -10.80 11.55 7.93
C ILE A 64 -11.29 11.76 9.38
N GLN A 65 -11.61 10.67 10.09
CA GLN A 65 -11.84 10.76 11.53
C GLN A 65 -10.51 11.08 12.21
N GLU A 66 -10.49 12.11 13.07
CA GLU A 66 -9.29 12.55 13.78
C GLU A 66 -8.73 11.54 14.79
N ASP A 67 -9.37 10.39 14.98
CA ASP A 67 -9.09 9.42 16.06
C ASP A 67 -9.12 7.95 15.55
N GLN A 68 -8.55 7.71 14.36
CA GLN A 68 -8.47 6.36 13.79
C GLN A 68 -7.52 5.44 14.58
N PHE A 69 -6.51 5.99 15.26
CA PHE A 69 -5.53 5.23 16.03
C PHE A 69 -5.35 5.86 17.40
N ASN A 70 -5.31 5.05 18.45
CA ASN A 70 -5.05 5.55 19.79
C ASN A 70 -3.53 5.76 20.02
N GLU A 71 -3.17 6.52 21.06
CA GLU A 71 -1.76 6.81 21.39
C GLU A 71 -0.90 5.55 21.56
N PHE A 72 -1.47 4.48 22.12
CA PHE A 72 -0.75 3.22 22.29
C PHE A 72 -0.44 2.55 20.95
N GLU A 73 -1.38 2.55 20.00
CA GLU A 73 -1.15 2.05 18.65
C GLU A 73 -0.08 2.87 17.92
N HIS A 74 -0.10 4.20 18.08
CA HIS A 74 0.96 5.07 17.55
C HIS A 74 2.34 4.67 18.08
N ASP A 75 2.48 4.54 19.41
CA ASP A 75 3.75 4.18 20.04
C ASP A 75 4.26 2.82 19.58
N VAL A 76 3.35 1.83 19.45
CA VAL A 76 3.67 0.50 18.93
C VAL A 76 4.18 0.60 17.50
N LEU A 77 3.47 1.29 16.60
CA LEU A 77 3.84 1.39 15.20
C LEU A 77 5.16 2.14 15.01
N LEU A 78 5.35 3.26 15.72
CA LEU A 78 6.58 4.07 15.65
C LEU A 78 7.80 3.34 16.23
N SER A 79 7.63 2.54 17.28
CA SER A 79 8.73 1.81 17.90
C SER A 79 9.11 0.53 17.15
N THR A 80 8.16 -0.13 16.49
CA THR A 80 8.40 -1.39 15.78
C THR A 80 8.74 -1.22 14.30
N TRP A 81 8.27 -0.15 13.64
CA TRP A 81 8.60 0.09 12.23
C TRP A 81 10.10 0.15 11.93
N PRO A 82 10.96 0.81 12.74
CA PRO A 82 12.40 0.81 12.48
C PRO A 82 13.04 -0.59 12.47
N LEU A 83 12.49 -1.55 13.21
CA LEU A 83 12.96 -2.93 13.22
C LEU A 83 12.68 -3.62 11.87
N ILE A 84 11.49 -3.36 11.31
CA ILE A 84 11.07 -3.88 10.01
C ILE A 84 11.79 -3.14 8.87
N ALA A 85 11.91 -1.82 8.94
CA ALA A 85 12.49 -0.98 7.90
C ALA A 85 14.01 -1.13 7.77
N ALA A 86 14.70 -1.68 8.78
CA ALA A 86 16.14 -1.91 8.78
C ALA A 86 16.63 -2.73 7.58
N ASP A 87 15.82 -3.68 7.10
CA ASP A 87 15.99 -4.35 5.81
C ASP A 87 14.68 -4.34 5.03
N ALA A 88 14.21 -3.13 4.67
CA ALA A 88 12.94 -2.96 3.97
C ALA A 88 12.86 -3.84 2.71
N PHE A 89 13.95 -3.96 1.94
CA PHE A 89 13.95 -4.76 0.73
C PHE A 89 13.82 -6.26 1.01
N GLY A 90 14.65 -6.82 1.88
CA GLY A 90 14.61 -8.25 2.21
C GLY A 90 13.28 -8.63 2.86
N ASN A 91 12.81 -7.81 3.80
CA ASN A 91 11.54 -8.04 4.49
C ASN A 91 10.34 -7.92 3.54
N GLY A 92 10.35 -6.94 2.63
CA GLY A 92 9.35 -6.84 1.58
C GLY A 92 9.35 -8.07 0.66
N CYS A 93 10.52 -8.58 0.26
CA CYS A 93 10.61 -9.82 -0.53
C CYS A 93 9.97 -11.00 0.21
N LEU A 94 10.22 -11.13 1.51
CA LEU A 94 9.65 -12.18 2.34
C LEU A 94 8.12 -12.09 2.43
N VAL A 95 7.55 -10.88 2.47
CA VAL A 95 6.08 -10.67 2.39
C VAL A 95 5.52 -11.21 1.07
N PHE A 96 6.15 -10.89 -0.06
CA PHE A 96 5.71 -11.39 -1.37
C PHE A 96 5.89 -12.91 -1.48
N GLU A 97 6.99 -13.48 -0.99
CA GLU A 97 7.19 -14.92 -0.92
C GLU A 97 6.07 -15.61 -0.14
N ASN A 98 5.75 -15.10 1.05
CA ASN A 98 4.66 -15.62 1.88
C ASN A 98 3.31 -15.49 1.16
N ALA A 99 3.03 -14.36 0.50
CA ALA A 99 1.80 -14.18 -0.28
C ALA A 99 1.68 -15.21 -1.41
N PHE A 100 2.77 -15.50 -2.12
CA PHE A 100 2.79 -16.51 -3.17
C PHE A 100 2.70 -17.95 -2.66
N ASN A 101 3.13 -18.21 -1.42
CA ASN A 101 2.92 -19.50 -0.79
C ASN A 101 1.47 -19.71 -0.38
N ILE A 102 0.78 -18.65 0.08
CA ILE A 102 -0.65 -18.66 0.42
C ILE A 102 -1.49 -18.79 -0.86
N PHE A 103 -1.20 -17.99 -1.89
CA PHE A 103 -1.93 -18.00 -3.17
C PHE A 103 -0.98 -17.85 -4.37
N PRO A 104 -0.55 -18.95 -5.00
CA PRO A 104 0.45 -18.95 -6.07
C PRO A 104 0.08 -18.11 -7.30
N ASP A 105 -1.21 -18.02 -7.63
CA ASP A 105 -1.69 -17.30 -8.82
C ASP A 105 -1.49 -15.78 -8.71
N LEU A 106 -1.15 -15.26 -7.51
CA LEU A 106 -0.81 -13.84 -7.35
C LEU A 106 0.36 -13.39 -8.23
N LYS A 107 1.26 -14.33 -8.58
CA LYS A 107 2.41 -14.04 -9.45
C LYS A 107 1.99 -13.56 -10.83
N ASN A 108 0.79 -13.93 -11.30
CA ASN A 108 0.28 -13.58 -12.62
C ASN A 108 -0.07 -12.09 -12.75
N PHE A 109 -0.25 -11.39 -11.63
CA PHE A 109 -0.62 -9.97 -11.61
C PHE A 109 0.59 -9.04 -11.44
N LEU A 110 1.78 -9.60 -11.20
CA LEU A 110 2.98 -8.80 -11.14
C LEU A 110 3.44 -8.43 -12.56
N PRO A 111 3.88 -7.18 -12.79
CA PRO A 111 4.37 -6.72 -14.09
C PRO A 111 5.70 -7.36 -14.50
N PHE A 112 6.22 -8.32 -13.73
CA PHE A 112 7.47 -9.02 -13.98
C PHE A 112 7.19 -10.52 -13.98
N ASN A 113 7.33 -11.14 -15.16
CA ASN A 113 6.94 -12.53 -15.44
C ASN A 113 7.63 -13.59 -14.55
N GLN A 114 8.61 -13.22 -13.73
CA GLN A 114 9.36 -14.14 -12.86
C GLN A 114 9.79 -13.41 -11.59
N PHE A 115 8.94 -13.44 -10.55
CA PHE A 115 9.43 -13.21 -9.19
C PHE A 115 10.24 -14.43 -8.77
N ASN A 116 11.57 -14.36 -8.90
CA ASN A 116 12.50 -15.35 -8.37
C ASN A 116 13.24 -14.74 -7.18
N PRO A 117 12.87 -15.07 -5.93
CA PRO A 117 13.47 -14.45 -4.76
C PRO A 117 14.99 -14.56 -4.65
N GLN A 118 15.57 -15.59 -5.26
CA GLN A 118 17.01 -15.81 -5.28
C GLN A 118 17.76 -14.91 -6.29
N LEU A 119 17.04 -14.29 -7.24
CA LEU A 119 17.60 -13.42 -8.29
C LEU A 119 17.02 -11.98 -8.24
N ILE A 120 16.22 -11.66 -7.22
CA ILE A 120 15.56 -10.36 -7.07
C ILE A 120 16.56 -9.21 -6.93
N GLY A 121 17.75 -9.46 -6.38
CA GLY A 121 18.81 -8.45 -6.26
C GLY A 121 19.29 -7.86 -7.60
N GLU A 122 19.08 -8.59 -8.71
CA GLU A 122 19.55 -8.19 -10.05
C GLU A 122 18.44 -7.60 -10.93
N ASN A 123 17.17 -7.68 -10.50
CA ASN A 123 16.02 -7.19 -11.25
C ASN A 123 15.52 -5.86 -10.67
N GLU A 124 16.03 -4.74 -11.21
CA GLU A 124 15.71 -3.39 -10.72
C GLU A 124 14.20 -3.10 -10.65
N PRO A 125 13.37 -3.47 -11.66
CA PRO A 125 11.93 -3.26 -11.57
C PRO A 125 11.27 -3.97 -10.39
N VAL A 126 11.66 -5.21 -10.09
CA VAL A 126 11.15 -5.95 -8.92
C VAL A 126 11.58 -5.25 -7.64
N ARG A 127 12.85 -4.84 -7.56
CA ARG A 127 13.38 -4.09 -6.43
C ARG A 127 12.60 -2.81 -6.15
N ARG A 128 12.32 -2.04 -7.19
CA ARG A 128 11.54 -0.81 -7.07
C ARG A 128 10.12 -1.08 -6.58
N HIS A 129 9.48 -2.14 -7.08
CA HIS A 129 8.13 -2.49 -6.66
C HIS A 129 8.07 -2.92 -5.18
N VAL A 130 9.02 -3.76 -4.74
CA VAL A 130 9.12 -4.19 -3.34
C VAL A 130 9.38 -3.01 -2.41
N LEU A 131 10.29 -2.10 -2.78
CA LEU A 131 10.54 -0.90 -1.99
C LEU A 131 9.33 0.04 -1.97
N ALA A 132 8.63 0.21 -3.09
CA ALA A 132 7.40 0.99 -3.13
C ALA A 132 6.29 0.40 -2.26
N PHE A 133 6.20 -0.93 -2.19
CA PHE A 133 5.30 -1.62 -1.26
C PHE A 133 5.64 -1.31 0.21
N MET A 134 6.92 -1.32 0.58
CA MET A 134 7.33 -0.97 1.95
C MET A 134 7.10 0.52 2.26
N ASP A 135 7.28 1.38 1.27
CA ASP A 135 7.05 2.83 1.38
C ASP A 135 5.58 3.16 1.71
N VAL A 136 4.62 2.33 1.28
CA VAL A 136 3.20 2.47 1.68
C VAL A 136 3.07 2.49 3.20
N PHE A 137 3.74 1.58 3.93
CA PHE A 137 3.64 1.56 5.39
C PHE A 137 4.41 2.70 6.04
N ALA A 138 5.56 3.11 5.48
CA ALA A 138 6.29 4.28 5.95
C ALA A 138 5.39 5.52 5.93
N ARG A 139 4.76 5.78 4.77
CA ARG A 139 3.88 6.94 4.57
C ARG A 139 2.62 6.86 5.42
N ALA A 140 2.04 5.66 5.58
CA ALA A 140 0.90 5.46 6.47
C ALA A 140 1.24 5.82 7.92
N ILE A 141 2.39 5.37 8.43
CA ILE A 141 2.86 5.69 9.79
C ILE A 141 3.19 7.17 9.94
N GLU A 142 3.85 7.78 8.95
CA GLU A 142 4.14 9.21 8.96
C GLU A 142 2.88 10.08 9.01
N SER A 143 1.82 9.66 8.29
CA SER A 143 0.54 10.37 8.27
C SER A 143 -0.20 10.36 9.60
N LEU A 144 0.10 9.40 10.50
CA LEU A 144 -0.52 9.32 11.81
C LEU A 144 -0.29 10.62 12.61
N ASN A 145 0.84 11.28 12.38
CA ASN A 145 1.22 12.54 13.04
C ASN A 145 1.07 13.77 12.14
N GLY A 146 0.50 13.64 10.94
CA GLY A 146 0.59 14.64 9.88
C GLY A 146 -0.66 14.78 9.01
N ASP A 147 -0.45 15.28 7.78
CA ASP A 147 -1.52 15.50 6.80
C ASP A 147 -2.00 14.16 6.22
N ARG A 148 -3.25 13.82 6.53
CA ARG A 148 -3.90 12.57 6.09
C ARG A 148 -4.54 12.69 4.72
N GLU A 149 -4.80 13.90 4.22
CA GLU A 149 -5.47 14.12 2.94
C GLU A 149 -4.58 13.69 1.78
N GLU A 150 -3.31 14.11 1.78
CA GLU A 150 -2.34 13.70 0.75
C GLU A 150 -2.13 12.18 0.73
N LEU A 151 -2.04 11.54 1.90
CA LEU A 151 -1.92 10.08 1.98
C LEU A 151 -3.13 9.42 1.32
N TYR A 152 -4.33 9.84 1.73
CA TYR A 152 -5.58 9.27 1.27
C TYR A 152 -5.71 9.39 -0.26
N GLU A 153 -5.48 10.57 -0.85
CA GLU A 153 -5.55 10.74 -2.31
C GLU A 153 -4.55 9.84 -3.05
N ASN A 154 -3.31 9.75 -2.54
CA ASN A 154 -2.28 8.91 -3.15
C ASN A 154 -2.62 7.42 -3.08
N PHE A 155 -3.19 6.96 -1.96
CA PHE A 155 -3.56 5.56 -1.78
C PHE A 155 -4.84 5.22 -2.55
N LEU A 156 -5.78 6.16 -2.65
CA LEU A 156 -6.96 6.01 -3.50
C LEU A 156 -6.54 5.80 -4.96
N LEU A 157 -5.60 6.62 -5.47
CA LEU A 157 -5.04 6.44 -6.80
C LEU A 157 -4.27 5.12 -6.94
N LEU A 158 -3.54 4.71 -5.90
CA LEU A 158 -2.83 3.43 -5.90
C LEU A 158 -3.81 2.25 -5.98
N GLY A 159 -4.95 2.31 -5.29
CA GLY A 159 -6.04 1.34 -5.41
C GLY A 159 -6.58 1.26 -6.84
N ALA A 160 -6.90 2.41 -7.44
CA ALA A 160 -7.37 2.48 -8.82
C ALA A 160 -6.36 1.85 -9.82
N ARG A 161 -5.05 2.05 -9.60
CA ARG A 161 -4.00 1.42 -10.42
C ARG A 161 -3.96 -0.10 -10.29
N HIS A 162 -4.29 -0.66 -9.12
CA HIS A 162 -4.41 -2.11 -8.95
C HIS A 162 -5.67 -2.64 -9.64
N ALA A 163 -6.80 -1.94 -9.55
CA ALA A 163 -8.02 -2.30 -10.27
C ALA A 163 -7.85 -2.32 -11.80
N ALA A 164 -6.97 -1.46 -12.34
CA ALA A 164 -6.62 -1.45 -13.75
C ALA A 164 -5.81 -2.67 -14.21
N ILE A 165 -5.32 -3.52 -13.30
CA ILE A 165 -4.61 -4.77 -13.64
C ILE A 165 -5.64 -5.83 -14.01
N PRO A 166 -5.61 -6.41 -15.23
CA PRO A 166 -6.59 -7.39 -15.65
C PRO A 166 -6.70 -8.59 -14.70
N GLY A 167 -7.92 -8.85 -14.21
CA GLY A 167 -8.21 -9.97 -13.32
C GLY A 167 -7.79 -9.77 -11.86
N MET A 168 -7.23 -8.61 -11.50
CA MET A 168 -6.95 -8.26 -10.12
C MET A 168 -8.26 -8.14 -9.34
N LYS A 169 -8.29 -8.69 -8.13
CA LYS A 169 -9.44 -8.69 -7.23
C LYS A 169 -9.08 -8.09 -5.88
N ILE A 170 -9.98 -7.32 -5.31
CA ILE A 170 -9.81 -6.67 -4.00
C ILE A 170 -9.52 -7.72 -2.90
N GLU A 171 -10.11 -8.90 -3.01
CA GLU A 171 -9.93 -10.00 -2.07
C GLU A 171 -8.47 -10.46 -1.94
N TYR A 172 -7.65 -10.22 -2.97
CA TYR A 172 -6.22 -10.52 -2.93
C TYR A 172 -5.45 -9.69 -1.91
N PHE A 173 -5.93 -8.51 -1.52
CA PHE A 173 -5.32 -7.73 -0.44
C PHE A 173 -5.36 -8.46 0.90
N LYS A 174 -6.33 -9.36 1.12
CA LYS A 174 -6.40 -10.19 2.34
C LYS A 174 -5.23 -11.17 2.44
N VAL A 175 -4.75 -11.69 1.29
CA VAL A 175 -3.55 -12.55 1.23
C VAL A 175 -2.33 -11.75 1.68
N PHE A 176 -2.21 -10.51 1.21
CA PHE A 176 -1.13 -9.62 1.62
C PHE A 176 -1.20 -9.26 3.11
N LYS A 177 -2.39 -8.98 3.67
CA LYS A 177 -2.53 -8.76 5.12
C LYS A 177 -1.98 -9.93 5.92
N GLN A 178 -2.37 -11.15 5.55
CA GLN A 178 -1.90 -12.36 6.21
C GLN A 178 -0.39 -12.52 6.05
N SER A 179 0.15 -12.34 4.84
CA SER A 179 1.59 -12.49 4.60
C SER A 179 2.43 -11.44 5.33
N ILE A 180 1.95 -10.20 5.45
CA ILE A 180 2.60 -9.14 6.23
C ILE A 180 2.69 -9.54 7.70
N LEU A 181 1.57 -9.94 8.31
CA LEU A 181 1.54 -10.31 9.74
C LEU A 181 2.42 -11.53 10.03
N MET A 182 2.43 -12.53 9.14
CA MET A 182 3.34 -13.68 9.23
C MET A 182 4.80 -13.26 9.17
N THR A 183 5.15 -12.34 8.26
CA THR A 183 6.52 -11.84 8.14
C THR A 183 6.91 -11.06 9.39
N TRP A 184 6.05 -10.16 9.89
CA TRP A 184 6.36 -9.34 11.07
C TRP A 184 6.55 -10.21 12.33
N GLU A 185 5.72 -11.23 12.49
CA GLU A 185 5.87 -12.24 13.54
C GLU A 185 7.22 -12.96 13.46
N SER A 186 7.65 -13.36 12.27
CA SER A 186 8.94 -14.02 12.07
C SER A 186 10.15 -13.12 12.32
N LEU A 187 9.99 -11.80 12.21
CA LEU A 187 11.07 -10.83 12.42
C LEU A 187 11.21 -10.41 13.88
N MET A 188 10.08 -10.20 14.56
CA MET A 188 10.04 -9.69 15.93
C MET A 188 9.98 -10.82 16.99
N TYR A 189 9.66 -12.06 16.60
CA TYR A 189 9.60 -13.22 17.48
C TYR A 189 8.80 -12.93 18.76
N GLU A 190 9.42 -13.01 19.94
CA GLU A 190 8.80 -12.79 21.24
C GLU A 190 8.29 -11.35 21.43
N GLU A 191 8.84 -10.37 20.69
CA GLU A 191 8.40 -8.98 20.72
C GLU A 191 7.11 -8.75 19.90
N PHE A 192 6.70 -9.72 19.07
CA PHE A 192 5.43 -9.66 18.34
C PHE A 192 4.26 -10.10 19.21
N THR A 193 4.01 -9.33 20.27
CA THR A 193 2.90 -9.57 21.19
C THR A 193 1.55 -9.40 20.51
N GLU A 194 0.48 -9.86 21.17
CA GLU A 194 -0.88 -9.69 20.64
C GLU A 194 -1.25 -8.21 20.45
N ASP A 195 -0.73 -7.32 21.29
CA ASP A 195 -0.93 -5.89 21.14
C ASP A 195 -0.24 -5.34 19.89
N VAL A 196 1.00 -5.78 19.63
CA VAL A 196 1.74 -5.43 18.41
C VAL A 196 1.02 -5.96 17.18
N ARG A 197 0.57 -7.21 17.20
CA ARG A 197 -0.22 -7.81 16.11
C ARG A 197 -1.48 -7.00 15.82
N ARG A 198 -2.23 -6.61 16.85
CA ARG A 198 -3.48 -5.85 16.69
C ARG A 198 -3.24 -4.46 16.11
N ALA A 199 -2.24 -3.72 16.60
CA ALA A 199 -1.90 -2.40 16.07
C ALA A 199 -1.47 -2.48 14.59
N TRP A 200 -0.63 -3.45 14.23
CA TRP A 200 -0.24 -3.66 12.84
C TRP A 200 -1.42 -4.09 11.96
N ALA A 201 -2.27 -5.01 12.43
CA ALA A 201 -3.45 -5.43 11.70
C ALA A 201 -4.39 -4.25 11.42
N HIS A 202 -4.56 -3.37 12.40
CA HIS A 202 -5.37 -2.15 12.25
C HIS A 202 -4.78 -1.20 11.20
N LEU A 203 -3.47 -0.94 11.23
CA LEU A 203 -2.80 -0.12 10.21
C LEU A 203 -2.95 -0.73 8.81
N ILE A 204 -2.78 -2.04 8.69
CA ILE A 204 -2.90 -2.74 7.41
C ILE A 204 -4.34 -2.67 6.89
N ASP A 205 -5.34 -2.84 7.76
CA ASP A 205 -6.74 -2.71 7.40
C ASP A 205 -7.06 -1.30 6.92
N TYR A 206 -6.60 -0.27 7.64
CA TYR A 206 -6.76 1.12 7.23
C TYR A 206 -6.19 1.39 5.83
N VAL A 207 -4.99 0.90 5.54
CA VAL A 207 -4.39 1.02 4.20
C VAL A 207 -5.21 0.26 3.16
N ILE A 208 -5.59 -0.99 3.45
CA ILE A 208 -6.37 -1.82 2.52
C ILE A 208 -7.72 -1.18 2.23
N ASP A 209 -8.41 -0.62 3.21
CA ASP A 209 -9.72 0.01 3.03
C ASP A 209 -9.66 1.16 2.03
N ILE A 210 -8.63 2.02 2.11
CA ILE A 210 -8.40 3.11 1.14
C ILE A 210 -8.10 2.55 -0.26
N LEU A 211 -7.28 1.50 -0.35
CA LEU A 211 -6.99 0.84 -1.63
C LEU A 211 -8.24 0.21 -2.24
N CYS A 212 -9.09 -0.40 -1.43
CA CYS A 212 -10.37 -0.98 -1.84
C CYS A 212 -11.30 0.11 -2.38
N GLU A 213 -11.38 1.24 -1.70
CA GLU A 213 -12.15 2.39 -2.16
C GLU A 213 -11.66 2.88 -3.53
N GLY A 214 -10.34 3.01 -3.70
CA GLY A 214 -9.74 3.36 -4.98
C GLY A 214 -10.10 2.39 -6.11
N CYS A 215 -10.13 1.08 -5.80
CA CYS A 215 -10.56 0.06 -6.75
C CYS A 215 -12.04 0.20 -7.14
N LEU A 216 -12.91 0.50 -6.18
CA LEU A 216 -14.34 0.69 -6.41
C LEU A 216 -14.63 1.96 -7.22
N VAL A 217 -13.93 3.06 -6.93
CA VAL A 217 -14.00 4.30 -7.72
C VAL A 217 -13.60 4.04 -9.17
N PHE A 218 -12.53 3.27 -9.40
CA PHE A 218 -12.13 2.88 -10.76
C PHE A 218 -13.23 2.10 -11.48
N GLU A 219 -13.81 1.07 -10.83
CA GLU A 219 -14.91 0.28 -11.42
C GLU A 219 -16.13 1.15 -11.76
N GLU A 220 -16.50 2.07 -10.87
CA GLU A 220 -17.65 2.96 -11.09
C GLU A 220 -17.43 3.89 -12.29
N GLU A 221 -16.24 4.49 -12.41
CA GLU A 221 -15.90 5.37 -13.52
C GLU A 221 -15.81 4.60 -14.86
N GLU A 222 -15.27 3.38 -14.85
CA GLU A 222 -15.28 2.52 -16.04
C GLU A 222 -16.71 2.17 -16.49
N GLU A 223 -17.61 1.81 -15.55
CA GLU A 223 -19.03 1.56 -15.88
C GLU A 223 -19.69 2.81 -16.47
N LYS A 224 -19.46 4.00 -15.88
CA LYS A 224 -19.98 5.28 -16.42
C LYS A 224 -19.49 5.55 -17.85
N MET A 225 -18.20 5.33 -18.13
CA MET A 225 -17.64 5.53 -19.47
C MET A 225 -18.27 4.60 -20.50
N LEU A 226 -18.46 3.32 -20.16
CA LEU A 226 -19.11 2.34 -21.03
C LEU A 226 -20.58 2.71 -21.30
N MET A 227 -21.33 3.10 -20.27
CA MET A 227 -22.73 3.54 -20.44
C MET A 227 -22.85 4.78 -21.33
N ASN A 228 -21.94 5.74 -21.18
CA ASN A 228 -21.90 6.95 -22.01
C ASN A 228 -21.54 6.63 -23.48
N ALA A 229 -20.68 5.64 -23.71
CA ALA A 229 -20.32 5.17 -25.05
C ALA A 229 -21.44 4.37 -25.75
N GLU A 230 -22.36 3.76 -25.00
CA GLU A 230 -23.52 3.02 -25.55
C GLU A 230 -24.73 3.93 -25.90
N LEU A 231 -24.81 5.12 -25.30
CA LEU A 231 -25.87 6.11 -25.54
C LEU A 231 -25.92 6.81 -26.93
N PRO A 232 -24.87 6.87 -27.79
CA PRO A 232 -24.97 7.52 -29.10
C PRO A 232 -25.92 6.82 -30.07
N HIS A 233 -26.34 5.57 -29.79
CA HIS A 233 -27.23 4.80 -30.68
C HIS A 233 -28.72 4.77 -30.26
N ARG A 234 -29.11 5.42 -29.16
CA ARG A 234 -30.51 5.44 -28.69
C ARG A 234 -31.17 6.82 -28.63
N ALA A 235 -30.51 7.87 -29.08
CA ALA A 235 -31.06 9.22 -29.13
C ALA A 235 -32.10 9.43 -30.25
N SER A 236 -33.01 8.47 -30.48
CA SER A 236 -34.23 8.68 -31.27
C SER A 236 -35.52 8.56 -30.48
N ASP A 237 -35.53 8.08 -29.23
CA ASP A 237 -36.78 7.99 -28.45
C ASP A 237 -36.66 8.76 -27.14
N GLY A 238 -37.36 9.89 -27.10
CA GLY A 238 -37.39 10.80 -25.96
C GLY A 238 -38.09 10.17 -24.77
N GLN A 239 -37.36 9.99 -23.67
CA GLN A 239 -37.92 10.01 -22.32
C GLN A 239 -36.81 10.26 -21.31
N ILE A 240 -36.75 11.51 -20.84
CA ILE A 240 -35.96 11.94 -19.69
C ILE A 240 -36.48 11.19 -18.46
N ARG A 241 -35.71 10.23 -17.95
CA ARG A 241 -35.98 9.57 -16.66
C ARG A 241 -34.96 10.05 -15.63
N GLN A 242 -35.50 10.66 -14.58
CA GLN A 242 -34.79 11.25 -13.45
C GLN A 242 -33.69 10.35 -12.88
N TYR A 243 -32.56 10.96 -12.56
CA TYR A 243 -31.45 10.37 -11.82
C TYR A 243 -31.92 9.90 -10.43
N GLN A 244 -31.95 8.59 -10.23
CA GLN A 244 -31.93 7.97 -8.91
C GLN A 244 -30.71 7.04 -8.85
N SER A 245 -29.83 7.32 -7.90
CA SER A 245 -28.63 6.54 -7.61
C SER A 245 -28.97 5.29 -6.80
N ASN A 246 -28.01 4.35 -6.79
CA ASN A 246 -27.86 3.21 -5.87
C ASN A 246 -28.36 1.81 -6.30
N ARG A 247 -28.35 1.46 -7.59
CA ARG A 247 -28.24 0.04 -8.01
C ARG A 247 -27.37 -0.11 -9.25
N ARG A 248 -26.40 -1.04 -9.21
CA ARG A 248 -25.61 -1.53 -10.36
C ARG A 248 -26.59 -1.76 -11.53
N ARG A 249 -26.52 -0.91 -12.55
CA ARG A 249 -27.52 -0.86 -13.63
C ARG A 249 -27.31 -1.97 -14.66
N SER A 250 -26.11 -2.52 -14.77
CA SER A 250 -25.71 -3.38 -15.88
C SER A 250 -25.98 -4.88 -15.65
N GLY A 251 -26.26 -5.32 -14.42
CA GLY A 251 -26.34 -6.75 -14.10
C GLY A 251 -25.03 -7.53 -14.37
N ARG A 252 -23.94 -6.82 -14.70
CA ARG A 252 -22.63 -7.40 -14.95
C ARG A 252 -21.96 -7.73 -13.61
N PRO A 253 -21.27 -8.89 -13.52
CA PRO A 253 -20.41 -9.19 -12.38
C PRO A 253 -19.35 -8.11 -12.19
N SER A 254 -18.94 -7.89 -10.94
CA SER A 254 -17.89 -6.93 -10.63
C SER A 254 -16.57 -7.35 -11.25
N VAL A 255 -15.84 -6.39 -11.82
CA VAL A 255 -14.50 -6.61 -12.34
C VAL A 255 -13.47 -6.59 -11.21
N VAL A 256 -13.71 -5.82 -10.14
CA VAL A 256 -12.78 -5.69 -9.01
C VAL A 256 -13.09 -6.57 -7.79
N SER A 257 -14.31 -7.10 -7.65
CA SER A 257 -14.67 -8.02 -6.56
C SER A 257 -15.02 -9.41 -7.08
N MET A 258 -14.86 -10.42 -6.22
CA MET A 258 -15.24 -11.80 -6.50
C MET A 258 -16.74 -12.00 -6.29
N THR A 259 -17.33 -12.87 -7.11
CA THR A 259 -18.64 -13.46 -6.84
C THR A 259 -18.59 -14.41 -5.63
N PRO A 260 -19.72 -14.76 -5.01
CA PRO A 260 -19.74 -15.70 -3.90
C PRO A 260 -19.09 -17.07 -4.22
N ASP A 261 -19.28 -17.56 -5.44
CA ASP A 261 -18.70 -18.84 -5.88
C ASP A 261 -17.19 -18.73 -6.07
N GLU A 262 -16.71 -17.65 -6.71
CA GLU A 262 -15.27 -17.35 -6.83
C GLU A 262 -14.62 -17.19 -5.45
N LEU A 263 -15.30 -16.53 -4.51
CA LEU A 263 -14.82 -16.33 -3.15
C LEU A 263 -14.70 -17.67 -2.39
N SER A 264 -15.68 -18.56 -2.54
CA SER A 264 -15.62 -19.90 -1.96
C SER A 264 -14.46 -20.72 -2.53
N GLN A 265 -14.24 -20.64 -3.84
CA GLN A 265 -13.11 -21.32 -4.48
C GLN A 265 -11.78 -20.71 -4.03
N PHE A 266 -11.68 -19.39 -3.97
CA PHE A 266 -10.51 -18.67 -3.49
C PHE A 266 -10.09 -19.12 -2.10
N TYR A 267 -11.02 -19.15 -1.14
CA TYR A 267 -10.73 -19.62 0.22
C TYR A 267 -10.34 -21.10 0.29
N SER A 268 -10.77 -21.94 -0.67
CA SER A 268 -10.34 -23.34 -0.74
C SER A 268 -8.90 -23.52 -1.23
N ILE A 269 -8.36 -22.52 -1.95
CA ILE A 269 -7.02 -22.53 -2.51
C ILE A 269 -6.00 -21.91 -1.55
N CYS A 270 -6.40 -20.89 -0.80
CA CYS A 270 -5.57 -20.26 0.23
C CYS A 270 -5.11 -21.31 1.25
N ARG A 271 -3.79 -21.43 1.43
CA ARG A 271 -3.15 -22.37 2.37
C ARG A 271 -2.89 -21.74 3.73
#